data_AF-A0A844I5Y0-F1
#
_entry.id   AF-A0A844I5Y0-F1
#
_cell.length_a   1.000
_cell.length_b   1.000
_cell.length_c   1.000
_cell.angle_alpha   90.00
_cell.angle_beta   90.00
_cell.angle_gamma   90.00
#
_symmetry.space_group_name_H-M   'P 1'
#
loop_
_entity.id
_entity.type
_entity.pdbx_description
1 polymer ?
#
loop_
_entity_poly.entity_id
_entity_poly.type
_entity_poly.pdbx_seq_one_letter_code
_entity_poly.pdbx_strand_id
1 'polypeptide(L)'
;MTTLLQRGKEIYYIGIHKQIFEIKNFYPLDIFDSFVTQIETTSENCYLESSCKIERDKLYPARFGIGFTLKNLKQLNVVYEFFQKVESRIDVQINYSLIQQFFGEDFDFNKMTEFMVGVDARPELAESKLKIALTIKDYPEKIKTAIELNGGLDKNIYNLLVSNSLHIGFDLSLDGRSEIELYPYIRNQEFQIFDIQQRLATVLLPQSLQFLPICSRICVGLSKANADKVVYFYLKNLNDFLNYFTVNDTARRVHAYYQQQPMDEMCVAVQEKELLGGTIEKMNLYYLI
;
A
#
# COMPACT_ATOMS: atom_id res chain seq x y z
N MET A 1 -4.57 -29.67 5.44
CA MET A 1 -5.57 -29.33 4.39
C MET A 1 -5.30 -27.89 4.00
N THR A 2 -4.71 -27.68 2.82
CA THR A 2 -4.45 -26.35 2.28
C THR A 2 -5.79 -25.81 1.81
N THR A 3 -6.37 -24.86 2.54
CA THR A 3 -7.59 -24.18 2.12
C THR A 3 -7.22 -23.37 0.88
N LEU A 4 -7.56 -23.90 -0.30
CA LEU A 4 -7.50 -23.13 -1.54
C LEU A 4 -8.30 -21.86 -1.33
N LEU A 5 -7.67 -20.72 -1.59
CA LEU A 5 -8.32 -19.42 -1.70
C LEU A 5 -9.54 -19.54 -2.61
N GLN A 6 -10.74 -19.41 -2.05
CA GLN A 6 -11.95 -19.34 -2.84
C GLN A 6 -12.08 -17.89 -3.33
N ARG A 7 -11.83 -17.66 -4.62
CA ARG A 7 -12.10 -16.39 -5.31
C ARG A 7 -13.52 -15.89 -5.00
N GLY A 8 -13.71 -14.58 -4.86
CA GLY A 8 -15.01 -13.98 -4.51
C GLY A 8 -15.35 -14.14 -3.03
N LYS A 9 -14.36 -13.97 -2.15
CA LYS A 9 -14.46 -14.02 -0.69
C LYS A 9 -13.69 -12.90 -0.01
N GLU A 10 -13.33 -11.85 -0.73
CA GLU A 10 -12.60 -10.71 -0.21
C GLU A 10 -13.41 -10.07 0.92
N ILE A 11 -14.73 -9.94 0.76
CA ILE A 11 -15.61 -9.48 1.84
C ILE A 11 -15.61 -10.41 3.08
N TYR A 12 -15.50 -11.72 2.88
CA TYR A 12 -15.40 -12.67 3.99
C TYR A 12 -14.10 -12.46 4.78
N TYR A 13 -12.96 -12.32 4.09
CA TYR A 13 -11.68 -12.08 4.75
C TYR A 13 -11.60 -10.72 5.46
N ILE A 14 -12.22 -9.67 4.89
CA ILE A 14 -12.42 -8.40 5.59
C ILE A 14 -13.20 -8.63 6.90
N GLY A 15 -14.30 -9.39 6.85
CA GLY A 15 -15.09 -9.73 8.04
C GLY A 15 -14.28 -10.45 9.12
N ILE A 16 -13.49 -11.46 8.75
CA ILE A 16 -12.63 -12.18 9.71
C ILE A 16 -11.55 -11.25 10.28
N HIS A 17 -10.92 -10.41 9.46
CA HIS A 17 -9.94 -9.43 9.91
C HIS A 17 -10.55 -8.44 10.92
N LYS A 18 -11.77 -7.94 10.64
CA LYS A 18 -12.53 -7.10 11.58
C LYS A 18 -12.79 -7.80 12.90
N GLN A 19 -13.16 -9.08 12.86
CA GLN A 19 -13.44 -9.87 14.06
C GLN A 19 -12.18 -10.12 14.90
N ILE A 20 -11.09 -10.58 14.29
CA ILE A 20 -9.88 -10.99 15.04
C ILE A 20 -9.16 -9.82 15.70
N PHE A 21 -9.23 -8.64 15.10
CA PHE A 21 -8.64 -7.42 15.62
C PHE A 21 -9.65 -6.48 16.29
N GLU A 22 -10.88 -6.98 16.53
CA GLU A 22 -11.95 -6.26 17.23
C GLU A 22 -12.19 -4.85 16.66
N ILE A 23 -12.13 -4.72 15.33
CA ILE A 23 -12.32 -3.46 14.63
C ILE A 23 -13.76 -3.02 14.81
N LYS A 24 -13.93 -1.88 15.47
CA LYS A 24 -15.21 -1.18 15.48
C LYS A 24 -15.51 -0.66 14.09
N ASN A 25 -16.79 -0.54 13.79
CA ASN A 25 -17.23 -0.02 12.50
C ASN A 25 -17.03 1.50 12.41
N PHE A 26 -15.80 1.92 12.13
CA PHE A 26 -15.45 3.30 11.86
C PHE A 26 -15.90 3.69 10.46
N TYR A 27 -16.25 4.96 10.28
CA TYR A 27 -16.50 5.48 8.93
C TYR A 27 -15.18 5.50 8.13
N PRO A 28 -15.14 5.04 6.85
CA PRO A 28 -16.24 4.63 5.98
C PRO A 28 -16.33 3.10 5.73
N LEU A 29 -16.07 2.25 6.73
CA LEU A 29 -15.89 0.81 6.53
C LEU A 29 -17.11 0.09 5.89
N ASP A 30 -18.35 0.41 6.26
CA ASP A 30 -19.54 -0.21 5.62
C ASP A 30 -19.68 0.14 4.13
N ILE A 31 -19.31 1.38 3.78
CA ILE A 31 -19.33 1.85 2.39
C ILE A 31 -18.25 1.11 1.60
N PHE A 32 -17.09 0.87 2.22
CA PHE A 32 -16.02 0.09 1.63
C PHE A 32 -16.42 -1.39 1.43
N ASP A 33 -17.07 -2.02 2.41
CA ASP A 33 -17.58 -3.39 2.28
C ASP A 33 -18.56 -3.53 1.10
N SER A 34 -19.45 -2.54 0.95
CA SER A 34 -20.40 -2.48 -0.17
C SER A 34 -19.69 -2.25 -1.51
N PHE A 35 -18.59 -1.51 -1.52
CA PHE A 35 -17.77 -1.28 -2.70
C PHE A 35 -17.02 -2.55 -3.11
N VAL A 36 -16.38 -3.25 -2.17
CA VAL A 36 -15.68 -4.53 -2.44
C VAL A 36 -16.64 -5.55 -3.03
N THR A 37 -17.83 -5.69 -2.44
CA THR A 37 -18.88 -6.59 -2.95
C THR A 37 -19.23 -6.29 -4.41
N GLN A 38 -19.31 -5.02 -4.80
CA GLN A 38 -19.60 -4.64 -6.18
C GLN A 38 -18.41 -4.89 -7.12
N ILE A 39 -17.18 -4.60 -6.68
CA ILE A 39 -15.97 -4.85 -7.48
C ILE A 39 -15.79 -6.34 -7.77
N GLU A 40 -16.02 -7.21 -6.79
CA GLU A 40 -15.99 -8.67 -6.97
C GLU A 40 -16.95 -9.13 -8.10
N THR A 41 -18.10 -8.47 -8.27
CA THR A 41 -19.04 -8.80 -9.38
C THR A 41 -18.67 -8.22 -10.74
N THR A 42 -17.70 -7.30 -10.79
CA THR A 42 -17.33 -6.55 -12.01
C THR A 42 -15.89 -6.78 -12.47
N SER A 43 -15.09 -7.51 -11.69
CA SER A 43 -13.70 -7.82 -12.01
C SER A 43 -13.42 -9.31 -11.76
N GLU A 44 -12.79 -9.95 -12.74
CA GLU A 44 -12.49 -11.39 -12.70
C GLU A 44 -11.30 -11.74 -11.79
N ASN A 45 -10.41 -10.77 -11.56
CA ASN A 45 -9.21 -10.94 -10.74
C ASN A 45 -9.07 -9.71 -9.85
N CYS A 46 -9.51 -9.85 -8.60
CA CYS A 46 -9.20 -8.89 -7.54
C CYS A 46 -8.24 -9.56 -6.55
N TYR A 47 -7.52 -8.74 -5.80
CA TYR A 47 -6.78 -9.18 -4.63
C TYR A 47 -7.08 -8.23 -3.47
N LEU A 48 -7.17 -8.78 -2.28
CA LEU A 48 -7.40 -8.04 -1.05
C LEU A 48 -6.08 -7.82 -0.33
N GLU A 49 -5.78 -6.56 -0.03
CA GLU A 49 -4.78 -6.19 0.95
C GLU A 49 -5.47 -5.90 2.29
N SER A 50 -5.09 -6.60 3.34
CA SER A 50 -5.41 -6.24 4.73
C SER A 50 -4.14 -5.86 5.45
N SER A 51 -4.14 -4.74 6.18
CA SER A 51 -2.93 -4.24 6.83
C SER A 51 -3.13 -3.74 8.25
N CYS A 52 -2.04 -3.75 9.01
CA CYS A 52 -1.99 -3.27 10.38
C CYS A 52 -0.91 -2.20 10.51
N LYS A 53 -1.29 -0.98 10.93
CA LYS A 53 -0.32 0.01 11.45
C LYS A 53 -0.01 -0.32 12.89
N ILE A 54 1.27 -0.39 13.24
CA ILE A 54 1.73 -0.61 14.61
C ILE A 54 2.55 0.59 15.02
N GLU A 55 2.20 1.18 16.16
CA GLU A 55 2.94 2.26 16.79
C GLU A 55 3.12 1.95 18.27
N ARG A 56 4.24 1.29 18.61
CA ARG A 56 4.52 0.71 19.92
C ARG A 56 3.43 -0.29 20.30
N ASP A 57 2.71 -0.03 21.38
CA ASP A 57 1.59 -0.82 21.89
C ASP A 57 0.27 -0.57 21.15
N LYS A 58 0.20 0.47 20.29
CA LYS A 58 -1.01 0.80 19.54
C LYS A 58 -1.10 0.04 18.23
N LEU A 59 -2.29 -0.50 17.94
CA LEU A 59 -2.63 -1.19 16.71
C LEU A 59 -3.75 -0.43 15.99
N TYR A 60 -3.57 -0.17 14.70
CA TYR A 60 -4.61 0.37 13.82
C TYR A 60 -4.82 -0.60 12.65
N PRO A 61 -5.76 -1.55 12.80
CA PRO A 61 -5.95 -2.64 11.85
C PRO A 61 -7.09 -2.37 10.84
N ALA A 62 -7.83 -1.26 10.97
CA ALA A 62 -8.91 -0.91 10.06
C ALA A 62 -8.39 -0.35 8.72
N ARG A 63 -7.56 -1.14 8.03
CA ARG A 63 -6.86 -0.76 6.81
C ARG A 63 -7.00 -1.84 5.75
N PHE A 64 -7.68 -1.51 4.67
CA PHE A 64 -8.02 -2.44 3.60
C PHE A 64 -7.77 -1.82 2.24
N GLY A 65 -7.38 -2.63 1.26
CA GLY A 65 -7.27 -2.24 -0.15
C GLY A 65 -7.78 -3.36 -1.04
N ILE A 66 -8.51 -3.02 -2.10
CA ILE A 66 -8.87 -3.97 -3.16
C ILE A 66 -8.14 -3.55 -4.43
N GLY A 67 -7.28 -4.44 -4.92
CA GLY A 67 -6.53 -4.25 -6.15
C GLY A 67 -7.14 -5.03 -7.30
N PHE A 68 -7.18 -4.42 -8.48
CA PHE A 68 -7.75 -5.01 -9.70
C PHE A 68 -7.18 -4.32 -10.94
N THR A 69 -7.41 -4.92 -12.12
CA THR A 69 -7.13 -4.23 -13.38
C THR A 69 -8.35 -3.41 -13.79
N LEU A 70 -8.21 -2.09 -13.87
CA LEU A 70 -9.26 -1.22 -14.40
C LEU A 70 -9.35 -1.38 -15.93
N LYS A 71 -10.40 -2.02 -16.41
CA LYS A 71 -10.58 -2.39 -17.83
C LYS A 71 -11.78 -1.72 -18.50
N ASN A 72 -12.75 -1.22 -17.73
CA ASN A 72 -14.01 -0.73 -18.30
C ASN A 72 -14.68 0.35 -17.44
N LEU A 73 -15.64 1.05 -18.06
CA LEU A 73 -16.41 2.11 -17.42
C LEU A 73 -17.27 1.62 -16.25
N LYS A 74 -17.72 0.37 -16.24
CA LYS A 74 -18.52 -0.18 -15.13
C LYS A 74 -17.70 -0.20 -13.83
N GLN A 75 -16.45 -0.66 -13.90
CA GLN A 75 -15.54 -0.64 -12.76
C GLN A 75 -15.21 0.78 -12.31
N LEU A 76 -14.97 1.69 -13.26
CA LEU A 76 -14.72 3.10 -12.93
C LEU A 76 -15.93 3.75 -12.24
N ASN A 77 -17.15 3.46 -12.70
CA ASN A 77 -18.37 3.96 -12.09
C ASN A 77 -18.54 3.42 -10.65
N VAL A 78 -18.22 2.16 -10.39
CA VAL A 78 -18.26 1.59 -9.02
C VAL A 78 -17.27 2.31 -8.10
N VAL A 79 -16.07 2.64 -8.60
CA VAL A 79 -15.10 3.47 -7.87
C VAL A 79 -15.68 4.85 -7.61
N TYR A 80 -16.18 5.53 -8.64
CA TYR A 80 -16.76 6.87 -8.51
C TYR A 80 -17.92 6.92 -7.51
N GLU A 81 -18.85 5.95 -7.57
CA GLU A 81 -19.96 5.84 -6.61
C GLU A 81 -19.49 5.60 -5.19
N PHE A 82 -18.41 4.83 -4.98
CA PHE A 82 -17.80 4.66 -3.66
C PHE A 82 -17.34 6.01 -3.09
N PHE A 83 -16.56 6.76 -3.84
CA PHE A 83 -16.08 8.08 -3.42
C PHE A 83 -17.24 9.06 -3.18
N GLN A 84 -18.23 9.12 -4.07
CA GLN A 84 -19.42 9.96 -3.89
C GLN A 84 -20.21 9.62 -2.62
N LYS A 85 -20.39 8.32 -2.31
CA LYS A 85 -21.06 7.91 -1.09
C LYS A 85 -20.29 8.36 0.15
N VAL A 86 -18.97 8.29 0.12
CA VAL A 86 -18.12 8.76 1.22
C VAL A 86 -18.20 10.29 1.37
N GLU A 87 -18.25 11.04 0.28
CA GLU A 87 -18.38 12.51 0.31
C GLU A 87 -19.80 13.01 0.61
N SER A 88 -20.82 12.15 0.54
CA SER A 88 -22.20 12.54 0.85
C SER A 88 -22.40 12.93 2.33
N ARG A 89 -21.45 12.59 3.19
CA ARG A 89 -21.46 12.93 4.61
C ARG A 89 -20.95 14.37 4.79
N ILE A 90 -21.73 15.20 5.51
CA ILE A 90 -21.55 16.67 5.56
C ILE A 90 -20.20 17.16 6.12
N ASP A 91 -19.57 16.38 6.99
CA ASP A 91 -18.29 16.66 7.67
C ASP A 91 -17.10 16.03 6.94
N VAL A 92 -17.31 15.49 5.73
CA VAL A 92 -16.27 14.94 4.86
C VAL A 92 -15.98 15.91 3.72
N GLN A 93 -14.69 16.16 3.50
CA GLN A 93 -14.20 16.90 2.35
C GLN A 93 -13.04 16.11 1.74
N ILE A 94 -13.14 15.75 0.45
CA ILE A 94 -12.03 15.10 -0.24
C ILE A 94 -11.40 16.07 -1.23
N ASN A 95 -10.07 16.16 -1.19
CA ASN A 95 -9.30 16.97 -2.11
C ASN A 95 -8.67 16.10 -3.22
N TYR A 96 -9.27 16.17 -4.41
CA TYR A 96 -8.82 15.45 -5.60
C TYR A 96 -7.73 16.18 -6.41
N SER A 97 -7.21 17.31 -5.95
CA SER A 97 -6.33 18.16 -6.77
C SER A 97 -5.09 17.44 -7.30
N LEU A 98 -4.46 16.59 -6.48
CA LEU A 98 -3.28 15.82 -6.89
C LEU A 98 -3.63 14.77 -7.95
N ILE A 99 -4.77 14.10 -7.79
CA ILE A 99 -5.27 13.11 -8.74
C ILE A 99 -5.60 13.79 -10.07
N GLN A 100 -6.36 14.89 -10.03
CA GLN A 100 -6.75 15.63 -11.24
C GLN A 100 -5.51 16.13 -12.01
N GLN A 101 -4.51 16.67 -11.31
CA GLN A 101 -3.26 17.11 -11.94
C GLN A 101 -2.45 15.94 -12.51
N PHE A 102 -2.41 14.80 -11.82
CA PHE A 102 -1.70 13.62 -12.31
C PHE A 102 -2.34 13.04 -13.57
N PHE A 103 -3.65 12.79 -13.56
CA PHE A 103 -4.37 12.27 -14.72
C PHE A 103 -4.37 13.29 -15.87
N GLY A 104 -4.69 14.55 -15.62
CA GLY A 104 -4.82 15.55 -16.68
C GLY A 104 -5.87 15.16 -17.72
N GLU A 105 -5.77 15.70 -18.93
CA GLU A 105 -6.74 15.47 -20.01
C GLU A 105 -6.35 14.30 -20.94
N ASP A 106 -5.08 13.90 -20.92
CA ASP A 106 -4.45 13.03 -21.92
C ASP A 106 -3.88 11.72 -21.32
N PHE A 107 -4.42 11.29 -20.17
CA PHE A 107 -3.97 10.05 -19.54
C PHE A 107 -4.22 8.81 -20.41
N ASP A 108 -3.15 8.10 -20.78
CA ASP A 108 -3.21 6.84 -21.49
C ASP A 108 -3.41 5.68 -20.49
N PHE A 109 -4.66 5.25 -20.33
CA PHE A 109 -5.01 4.12 -19.47
C PHE A 109 -4.36 2.79 -19.87
N ASN A 110 -3.87 2.64 -21.11
CA ASN A 110 -3.17 1.41 -21.51
C ASN A 110 -1.79 1.28 -20.86
N LYS A 111 -1.24 2.38 -20.35
CA LYS A 111 0.04 2.40 -19.62
C LYS A 111 -0.14 2.13 -18.13
N MET A 112 -1.38 1.99 -17.65
CA MET A 112 -1.68 1.63 -16.27
C MET A 112 -1.82 0.11 -16.15
N THR A 113 -1.00 -0.53 -15.31
CA THR A 113 -0.96 -1.99 -15.17
C THR A 113 -1.72 -2.49 -13.96
N GLU A 114 -1.85 -1.66 -12.92
CA GLU A 114 -2.51 -2.01 -11.67
C GLU A 114 -3.28 -0.81 -11.13
N PHE A 115 -4.40 -1.07 -10.47
CA PHE A 115 -5.21 -0.07 -9.79
C PHE A 115 -5.72 -0.64 -8.46
N MET A 116 -5.70 0.16 -7.40
CA MET A 116 -6.15 -0.22 -6.07
C MET A 116 -6.93 0.92 -5.45
N VAL A 117 -8.01 0.58 -4.75
CA VAL A 117 -8.76 1.51 -3.91
C VAL A 117 -8.79 0.94 -2.50
N GLY A 118 -8.58 1.79 -1.50
CA GLY A 118 -8.51 1.36 -0.11
C GLY A 118 -9.03 2.40 0.89
N VAL A 119 -9.02 1.98 2.14
CA VAL A 119 -9.39 2.76 3.32
C VAL A 119 -8.36 2.56 4.42
N ASP A 120 -8.03 3.62 5.14
CA ASP A 120 -7.40 3.57 6.47
C ASP A 120 -8.34 4.33 7.41
N ALA A 121 -9.19 3.59 8.12
CA ALA A 121 -10.24 4.13 8.96
C ALA A 121 -9.79 4.26 10.41
N ARG A 122 -10.12 5.38 11.04
CA ARG A 122 -9.74 5.73 12.41
C ARG A 122 -10.96 6.08 13.25
N PRO A 123 -10.82 6.02 14.59
CA PRO A 123 -11.87 6.50 15.49
C PRO A 123 -12.18 7.98 15.28
N GLU A 124 -11.16 8.79 15.03
CA GLU A 124 -11.29 10.21 14.68
C GLU A 124 -11.46 10.33 13.16
N LEU A 125 -12.52 11.00 12.71
CA LEU A 125 -12.88 11.07 11.30
C LEU A 125 -11.79 11.78 10.49
N ALA A 126 -11.20 12.85 11.04
CA ALA A 126 -10.16 13.64 10.39
C ALA A 126 -8.85 12.85 10.14
N GLU A 127 -8.65 11.75 10.86
CA GLU A 127 -7.49 10.86 10.69
C GLU A 127 -7.78 9.68 9.76
N SER A 128 -9.05 9.50 9.36
CA SER A 128 -9.44 8.52 8.35
C SER A 128 -9.08 9.03 6.96
N LYS A 129 -8.76 8.11 6.05
CA LYS A 129 -8.47 8.42 4.65
C LYS A 129 -8.93 7.34 3.71
N LEU A 130 -9.29 7.77 2.50
CA LEU A 130 -9.37 6.91 1.33
C LEU A 130 -7.99 6.81 0.68
N LYS A 131 -7.75 5.71 -0.02
CA LYS A 131 -6.49 5.47 -0.72
C LYS A 131 -6.78 5.11 -2.16
N ILE A 132 -6.02 5.70 -3.09
CA ILE A 132 -5.94 5.24 -4.48
C ILE A 132 -4.48 4.92 -4.75
N ALA A 133 -4.20 3.75 -5.32
CA ALA A 133 -2.87 3.46 -5.81
C ALA A 133 -2.94 2.90 -7.22
N LEU A 134 -1.93 3.18 -8.03
CA LEU A 134 -1.84 2.69 -9.39
C LEU A 134 -0.38 2.48 -9.80
N THR A 135 -0.18 1.56 -10.73
CA THR A 135 1.14 1.33 -11.32
C THR A 135 1.10 1.75 -12.78
N ILE A 136 1.99 2.66 -13.18
CA ILE A 136 2.23 3.00 -14.58
C ILE A 136 3.47 2.28 -15.10
N LYS A 137 3.51 2.03 -16.41
CA LYS A 137 4.64 1.42 -17.11
C LYS A 137 4.87 2.09 -18.47
N ASP A 138 6.14 2.32 -18.79
CA ASP A 138 6.59 2.95 -20.03
C ASP A 138 5.90 4.29 -20.29
N TYR A 139 5.79 5.11 -19.23
CA TYR A 139 5.05 6.39 -19.21
C TYR A 139 5.89 7.55 -18.62
N PRO A 140 7.03 7.92 -19.26
CA PRO A 140 8.02 8.84 -18.69
C PRO A 140 7.46 10.23 -18.33
N GLU A 141 6.53 10.76 -19.11
CA GLU A 141 5.87 12.04 -18.89
C GLU A 141 5.01 12.04 -17.61
N LYS A 142 4.32 10.94 -17.31
CA LYS A 142 3.54 10.80 -16.06
C LYS A 142 4.44 10.47 -14.87
N ILE A 143 5.55 9.76 -15.07
CA ILE A 143 6.59 9.62 -14.03
C ILE A 143 7.11 11.01 -13.62
N LYS A 144 7.45 11.86 -14.60
CA LYS A 144 7.88 13.24 -14.35
C LYS A 144 6.81 14.04 -13.61
N THR A 145 5.55 13.95 -14.05
CA THR A 145 4.42 14.62 -13.39
C THR A 145 4.28 14.17 -11.93
N ALA A 146 4.34 12.86 -11.64
CA ALA A 146 4.26 12.34 -10.28
C ALA A 146 5.40 12.87 -9.39
N ILE A 147 6.62 12.95 -9.93
CA ILE A 147 7.77 13.54 -9.25
C ILE A 147 7.53 15.01 -8.93
N GLU A 148 7.03 15.80 -9.88
CA GLU A 148 6.73 17.22 -9.69
C GLU A 148 5.61 17.44 -8.66
N LEU A 149 4.58 16.60 -8.65
CA LEU A 149 3.51 16.64 -7.65
C LEU A 149 3.99 16.24 -6.26
N ASN A 150 4.95 15.31 -6.18
CA ASN A 150 5.70 15.02 -4.96
C ASN A 150 6.74 16.12 -4.63
N GLY A 151 6.80 17.18 -5.44
CA GLY A 151 7.71 18.33 -5.42
C GLY A 151 9.18 18.04 -5.50
N GLY A 152 9.51 17.14 -6.42
CA GLY A 152 10.86 16.81 -6.81
C GLY A 152 11.42 15.62 -6.05
N LEU A 153 12.49 15.07 -6.61
CA LEU A 153 13.34 14.07 -5.97
C LEU A 153 14.78 14.59 -6.00
N ASP A 154 15.55 14.30 -4.95
CA ASP A 154 16.99 14.49 -5.04
C ASP A 154 17.63 13.52 -6.04
N LYS A 155 18.87 13.83 -6.44
CA LYS A 155 19.59 13.07 -7.47
C LYS A 155 19.83 11.60 -7.08
N ASN A 156 20.06 11.31 -5.79
CA ASN A 156 20.35 9.96 -5.34
C ASN A 156 19.07 9.11 -5.34
N ILE A 157 17.96 9.68 -4.89
CA ILE A 157 16.65 9.03 -4.89
C ILE A 157 16.12 8.82 -6.31
N TYR A 158 16.36 9.78 -7.22
CA TYR A 158 16.01 9.63 -8.64
C TYR A 158 16.64 8.37 -9.26
N ASN A 159 17.83 7.96 -8.78
CA ASN A 159 18.51 6.76 -9.28
C ASN A 159 17.81 5.45 -8.91
N LEU A 160 16.84 5.45 -7.98
CA LEU A 160 16.02 4.28 -7.65
C LEU A 160 14.92 4.01 -8.68
N LEU A 161 14.65 4.94 -9.60
CA LEU A 161 13.78 4.73 -10.75
C LEU A 161 14.51 3.87 -11.81
N VAL A 162 14.82 2.62 -11.45
CA VAL A 162 15.58 1.69 -12.30
C VAL A 162 14.71 1.02 -13.35
N SER A 163 13.41 0.92 -13.09
CA SER A 163 12.43 0.38 -14.05
C SER A 163 11.66 1.51 -14.72
N ASN A 164 11.17 1.27 -15.93
CA ASN A 164 10.20 2.16 -16.59
C ASN A 164 8.80 2.08 -15.94
N SER A 165 8.70 1.56 -14.72
CA SER A 165 7.46 1.40 -13.99
C SER A 165 7.54 2.11 -12.64
N LEU A 166 6.44 2.72 -12.25
CA LEU A 166 6.32 3.43 -10.98
C LEU A 166 4.96 3.13 -10.38
N HIS A 167 4.97 2.66 -9.13
CA HIS A 167 3.77 2.60 -8.32
C HIS A 167 3.58 3.93 -7.60
N ILE A 168 2.36 4.44 -7.59
CA ILE A 168 2.01 5.78 -7.12
C ILE A 168 0.78 5.63 -6.21
N GLY A 169 0.87 6.18 -5.01
CA GLY A 169 -0.22 6.22 -4.05
C GLY A 169 -0.71 7.64 -3.84
N PHE A 170 -2.02 7.77 -3.65
CA PHE A 170 -2.72 8.97 -3.25
C PHE A 170 -3.48 8.67 -1.96
N ASP A 171 -3.17 9.41 -0.91
CA ASP A 171 -3.87 9.37 0.35
C ASP A 171 -4.80 10.58 0.44
N LEU A 172 -6.10 10.32 0.58
CA LEU A 172 -7.18 11.30 0.56
C LEU A 172 -7.84 11.35 1.93
N SER A 173 -7.33 12.22 2.80
CA SER A 173 -7.87 12.38 4.16
C SER A 173 -9.28 12.97 4.10
N LEU A 174 -10.16 12.50 4.99
CA LEU A 174 -11.56 12.92 4.99
C LEU A 174 -11.76 14.38 5.46
N ASP A 175 -10.70 15.05 5.91
CA ASP A 175 -10.67 16.46 6.31
C ASP A 175 -10.13 17.42 5.22
N GLY A 176 -9.94 16.92 3.99
CA GLY A 176 -9.49 17.71 2.85
C GLY A 176 -7.97 17.71 2.63
N ARG A 177 -7.17 17.08 3.51
CA ARG A 177 -5.75 16.85 3.22
C ARG A 177 -5.57 15.78 2.14
N SER A 178 -4.58 15.97 1.28
CA SER A 178 -4.27 15.05 0.18
C SER A 178 -2.75 14.93 0.04
N GLU A 179 -2.28 13.69 -0.09
CA GLU A 179 -0.86 13.37 -0.19
C GLU A 179 -0.61 12.45 -1.39
N ILE A 180 0.56 12.59 -2.00
CA ILE A 180 1.08 11.68 -3.02
C ILE A 180 2.32 11.00 -2.47
N GLU A 181 2.48 9.72 -2.78
CA GLU A 181 3.67 8.94 -2.46
C GLU A 181 4.12 8.15 -3.70
N LEU A 182 5.43 8.14 -3.95
CA LEU A 182 6.05 7.43 -5.06
C LEU A 182 6.76 6.19 -4.51
N TYR A 183 6.62 5.08 -5.23
CA TYR A 183 7.15 3.78 -4.82
C TYR A 183 7.98 3.17 -5.96
N PRO A 184 9.21 3.68 -6.23
CA PRO A 184 10.18 2.92 -7.01
C PRO A 184 10.36 1.54 -6.39
N TYR A 185 10.26 0.50 -7.22
CA TYR A 185 10.41 -0.87 -6.79
C TYR A 185 11.52 -1.58 -7.55
N ILE A 186 12.20 -2.50 -6.87
CA ILE A 186 13.30 -3.30 -7.39
C ILE A 186 13.00 -4.75 -7.06
N ARG A 187 13.05 -5.62 -8.06
CA ARG A 187 12.71 -7.04 -7.93
C ARG A 187 13.93 -7.89 -7.60
N ASN A 188 13.68 -9.09 -7.06
CA ASN A 188 14.74 -10.02 -6.66
C ASN A 188 15.77 -10.35 -7.75
N GLN A 189 15.32 -10.43 -9.02
CA GLN A 189 16.17 -10.68 -10.19
C GLN A 189 17.19 -9.54 -10.41
N GLU A 190 16.85 -8.34 -9.95
CA GLU A 190 17.65 -7.12 -10.12
C GLU A 190 18.64 -6.92 -8.96
N PHE A 191 18.45 -7.58 -7.81
CA PHE A 191 19.30 -7.41 -6.62
C PHE A 191 20.77 -7.83 -6.82
N GLN A 192 21.07 -8.64 -7.85
CA GLN A 192 22.43 -9.08 -8.16
C GLN A 192 23.09 -8.23 -9.26
N ILE A 193 22.38 -7.27 -9.85
CA ILE A 193 22.94 -6.36 -10.85
C ILE A 193 23.80 -5.31 -10.13
N PHE A 194 25.10 -5.28 -10.45
CA PHE A 194 26.08 -4.43 -9.78
C PHE A 194 25.67 -2.96 -9.73
N ASP A 195 25.22 -2.39 -10.85
CA ASP A 195 24.77 -0.99 -10.92
C ASP A 195 23.57 -0.71 -9.99
N ILE A 196 22.67 -1.68 -9.84
CA ILE A 196 21.50 -1.54 -8.96
C ILE A 196 21.93 -1.66 -7.50
N GLN A 197 22.85 -2.57 -7.17
CA GLN A 197 23.42 -2.66 -5.82
C GLN A 197 24.10 -1.35 -5.40
N GLN A 198 24.87 -0.74 -6.30
CA GLN A 198 25.50 0.55 -6.03
C GLN A 198 24.46 1.65 -5.77
N ARG A 199 23.41 1.74 -6.60
CA ARG A 199 22.32 2.72 -6.40
C ARG A 199 21.59 2.50 -5.09
N LEU A 200 21.26 1.25 -4.75
CA LEU A 200 20.65 0.91 -3.48
C LEU A 200 21.53 1.33 -2.28
N ALA A 201 22.83 1.06 -2.34
CA ALA A 201 23.78 1.46 -1.30
C ALA A 201 23.97 2.97 -1.15
N THR A 202 23.63 3.77 -2.17
CA THR A 202 23.65 5.23 -2.05
C THR A 202 22.42 5.81 -1.34
N VAL A 203 21.31 5.06 -1.28
CA VAL A 203 20.05 5.57 -0.73
C VAL A 203 19.69 4.90 0.59
N LEU A 204 19.93 3.60 0.71
CA LEU A 204 19.55 2.78 1.86
C LEU A 204 20.75 2.51 2.78
N LEU A 205 20.45 2.37 4.07
CA LEU A 205 21.41 1.94 5.07
C LEU A 205 21.80 0.46 4.86
N PRO A 206 23.03 0.05 5.24
CA PRO A 206 23.45 -1.35 5.19
C PRO A 206 22.48 -2.31 5.92
N GLN A 207 21.87 -1.86 7.01
CA GLN A 207 20.87 -2.60 7.78
C GLN A 207 19.59 -2.86 6.97
N SER A 208 19.22 -2.01 6.03
CA SER A 208 18.10 -2.28 5.11
C SER A 208 18.49 -3.31 4.05
N LEU A 209 19.73 -3.22 3.55
CA LEU A 209 20.23 -4.09 2.47
C LEU A 209 20.38 -5.56 2.90
N GLN A 210 20.54 -5.83 4.19
CA GLN A 210 20.65 -7.20 4.70
C GLN A 210 19.40 -8.05 4.45
N PHE A 211 18.24 -7.43 4.23
CA PHE A 211 16.96 -8.12 3.99
C PHE A 211 16.75 -8.50 2.52
N LEU A 212 17.57 -8.01 1.58
CA LEU A 212 17.40 -8.30 0.14
C LEU A 212 17.31 -9.82 -0.17
N PRO A 213 18.11 -10.72 0.43
CA PRO A 213 18.04 -12.15 0.11
C PRO A 213 16.68 -12.80 0.37
N ILE A 214 15.93 -12.32 1.37
CA ILE A 214 14.62 -12.85 1.75
C ILE A 214 13.45 -12.16 1.04
N CYS A 215 13.72 -11.10 0.26
CA CYS A 215 12.67 -10.31 -0.39
C CYS A 215 12.42 -10.72 -1.84
N SER A 216 11.15 -10.79 -2.26
CA SER A 216 10.72 -10.92 -3.66
C SER A 216 10.91 -9.60 -4.41
N ARG A 217 10.69 -8.48 -3.71
CA ARG A 217 10.95 -7.11 -4.15
C ARG A 217 11.11 -6.19 -2.94
N ILE A 218 11.71 -5.03 -3.16
CA ILE A 218 11.65 -3.91 -2.22
C ILE A 218 11.08 -2.68 -2.90
N CYS A 219 10.42 -1.83 -2.12
CA CYS A 219 10.05 -0.48 -2.54
C CYS A 219 10.57 0.54 -1.53
N VAL A 220 10.82 1.77 -1.99
CA VAL A 220 11.11 2.91 -1.12
C VAL A 220 9.98 3.91 -1.26
N GLY A 221 9.24 4.15 -0.19
CA GLY A 221 8.16 5.13 -0.13
C GLY A 221 8.73 6.54 0.00
N LEU A 222 8.42 7.36 -1.00
CA LEU A 222 8.93 8.72 -1.15
C LEU A 222 7.76 9.69 -1.15
N SER A 223 7.58 10.40 -0.03
CA SER A 223 6.57 11.45 0.09
C SER A 223 7.13 12.64 0.85
N LYS A 224 6.72 13.85 0.47
CA LYS A 224 6.94 15.06 1.28
C LYS A 224 6.32 14.99 2.67
N ALA A 225 5.27 14.20 2.85
CA ALA A 225 4.62 14.02 4.13
C ALA A 225 5.46 13.16 5.10
N ASN A 226 6.38 12.36 4.56
CA ASN A 226 7.21 11.49 5.35
C ASN A 226 8.48 12.22 5.84
N ALA A 227 8.65 12.29 7.15
CA ALA A 227 9.86 12.86 7.77
C ALA A 227 11.13 12.00 7.53
N ASP A 228 10.96 10.72 7.20
CA ASP A 228 12.01 9.78 6.87
C ASP A 228 11.46 8.76 5.85
N LYS A 229 12.34 8.17 5.05
CA LYS A 229 11.95 7.19 4.04
C LYS A 229 11.43 5.90 4.68
N VAL A 230 10.39 5.35 4.07
CA VAL A 230 9.81 4.06 4.46
C VAL A 230 10.29 3.01 3.47
N VAL A 231 10.88 1.93 3.96
CA VAL A 231 11.29 0.80 3.12
C VAL A 231 10.26 -0.31 3.25
N TYR A 232 9.80 -0.82 2.12
CA TYR A 232 8.80 -1.87 1.98
C TYR A 232 9.51 -3.15 1.56
N PHE A 233 9.54 -4.14 2.44
CA PHE A 233 10.16 -5.43 2.23
C PHE A 233 9.08 -6.47 1.92
N TYR A 234 8.95 -6.87 0.66
CA TYR A 234 8.01 -7.92 0.26
C TYR A 234 8.70 -9.27 0.44
N LEU A 235 8.29 -10.05 1.44
CA LEU A 235 8.98 -11.27 1.83
C LEU A 235 8.58 -12.45 0.93
N LYS A 236 9.56 -13.29 0.57
CA LYS A 236 9.30 -14.53 -0.18
C LYS A 236 8.56 -15.57 0.66
N ASN A 237 8.87 -15.62 1.96
CA ASN A 237 8.24 -16.54 2.89
C ASN A 237 7.72 -15.77 4.10
N LEU A 238 6.50 -16.08 4.51
CA LEU A 238 5.87 -15.47 5.67
C LEU A 238 6.68 -15.68 6.96
N ASN A 239 7.25 -16.88 7.13
CA ASN A 239 8.06 -17.24 8.30
C ASN A 239 9.34 -16.41 8.44
N ASP A 240 9.83 -15.79 7.36
CA ASP A 240 11.05 -14.97 7.42
C ASP A 240 10.84 -13.69 8.25
N PHE A 241 9.59 -13.26 8.47
CA PHE A 241 9.34 -12.07 9.27
C PHE A 241 9.94 -12.16 10.69
N LEU A 242 9.55 -13.17 11.48
CA LEU A 242 10.05 -13.31 12.85
C LEU A 242 11.47 -13.88 12.94
N ASN A 243 12.00 -14.42 11.84
CA ASN A 243 13.39 -14.90 11.77
C ASN A 243 14.40 -13.75 11.59
N TYR A 244 14.00 -12.68 10.91
CA TYR A 244 14.91 -11.58 10.53
C TYR A 244 14.57 -10.24 11.19
N PHE A 245 13.31 -10.00 11.54
CA PHE A 245 12.88 -8.77 12.18
C PHE A 245 12.70 -8.98 13.70
N THR A 246 13.46 -8.22 14.50
CA THR A 246 13.23 -8.15 15.95
C THR A 246 12.13 -7.12 16.21
N VAL A 247 10.96 -7.61 16.61
CA VAL A 247 9.73 -6.81 16.69
C VAL A 247 9.06 -6.93 18.05
N ASN A 248 8.22 -5.95 18.38
CA ASN A 248 7.44 -5.92 19.61
C ASN A 248 6.28 -6.95 19.63
N ASP A 249 5.65 -7.09 20.78
CA ASP A 249 4.60 -8.11 21.00
C ASP A 249 3.34 -7.87 20.14
N THR A 250 3.00 -6.60 19.87
CA THR A 250 1.88 -6.24 18.99
C THR A 250 2.09 -6.79 17.58
N ALA A 251 3.29 -6.62 17.01
CA ALA A 251 3.65 -7.16 15.71
C ALA A 251 3.63 -8.69 15.69
N ARG A 252 4.14 -9.34 16.75
CA ARG A 252 4.09 -10.80 16.89
C ARG A 252 2.65 -11.31 16.91
N ARG A 253 1.74 -10.65 17.63
CA ARG A 253 0.32 -11.01 17.69
C ARG A 253 -0.35 -10.92 16.32
N VAL A 254 -0.11 -9.84 15.57
CA VAL A 254 -0.63 -9.69 14.20
C VAL A 254 -0.13 -10.82 13.31
N HIS A 255 1.18 -11.09 13.34
CA HIS A 255 1.78 -12.11 12.50
C HIS A 255 1.29 -13.53 12.83
N ALA A 256 1.15 -13.85 14.13
CA ALA A 256 0.70 -15.16 14.58
C ALA A 256 -0.67 -15.56 14.02
N TYR A 257 -1.58 -14.58 13.85
CA TYR A 257 -2.86 -14.81 13.19
C TYR A 257 -2.67 -15.17 11.70
N TYR A 258 -1.94 -14.34 10.96
CA TYR A 258 -1.78 -14.50 9.51
C TYR A 258 -0.95 -15.71 9.11
N GLN A 259 -0.08 -16.21 9.99
CA GLN A 259 0.70 -17.44 9.76
C GLN A 259 -0.16 -18.67 9.46
N GLN A 260 -1.44 -18.65 9.86
CA GLN A 260 -2.39 -19.75 9.68
C GLN A 260 -3.39 -19.48 8.54
N GLN A 261 -3.29 -18.35 7.87
CA GLN A 261 -4.21 -17.94 6.81
C GLN A 261 -3.61 -18.22 5.42
N PRO A 262 -4.43 -18.41 4.38
CA PRO A 262 -3.93 -18.64 3.02
C PRO A 262 -3.47 -17.32 2.40
N MET A 263 -2.26 -16.86 2.76
CA MET A 263 -1.69 -15.61 2.25
C MET A 263 -0.84 -15.86 1.01
N ASP A 264 -0.99 -14.99 0.00
CA ASP A 264 -0.16 -15.00 -1.21
C ASP A 264 1.13 -14.20 -1.01
N GLU A 265 1.06 -13.08 -0.30
CA GLU A 265 2.21 -12.21 -0.07
C GLU A 265 2.14 -11.47 1.26
N MET A 266 3.32 -11.15 1.80
CA MET A 266 3.49 -10.27 2.96
C MET A 266 4.44 -9.13 2.60
N CYS A 267 4.11 -7.92 3.07
CA CYS A 267 5.02 -6.79 3.06
C CYS A 267 5.22 -6.22 4.47
N VAL A 268 6.47 -5.96 4.82
CA VAL A 268 6.86 -5.24 6.03
C VAL A 268 7.31 -3.85 5.60
N ALA A 269 6.57 -2.81 5.98
CA ALA A 269 7.00 -1.43 5.75
C ALA A 269 7.44 -0.77 7.04
N VAL A 270 8.63 -0.20 7.04
CA VAL A 270 9.27 0.35 8.24
C VAL A 270 10.02 1.64 7.88
N GLN A 271 9.97 2.63 8.77
CA GLN A 271 10.87 3.79 8.67
C GLN A 271 12.29 3.29 8.88
N GLU A 272 13.21 3.64 7.98
CA GLU A 272 14.54 3.01 7.97
C GLU A 272 15.28 3.13 9.32
N LYS A 273 15.15 4.27 10.01
CA LYS A 273 15.73 4.47 11.34
C LYS A 273 15.31 3.45 12.40
N GLU A 274 14.13 2.83 12.29
CA GLU A 274 13.69 1.82 13.26
C GLU A 274 14.53 0.54 13.17
N LEU A 275 15.19 0.29 12.03
CA LEU A 275 16.11 -0.83 11.85
C LEU A 275 17.43 -0.65 12.63
N LEU A 276 17.69 0.55 13.16
CA LEU A 276 18.84 0.85 14.01
C LEU A 276 18.56 0.59 15.49
N GLY A 277 17.29 0.65 15.89
CA GLY A 277 16.84 0.30 17.23
C GLY A 277 16.70 -1.20 17.33
N GLY A 278 17.33 -1.84 18.32
CA GLY A 278 17.37 -3.30 18.43
C GLY A 278 15.99 -3.99 18.35
N THR A 279 14.91 -3.31 18.73
CA THR A 279 13.52 -3.72 18.50
C THR A 279 12.79 -2.67 17.66
N ILE A 280 12.09 -3.11 16.61
CA ILE A 280 11.25 -2.26 15.79
C ILE A 280 9.91 -2.06 16.50
N GLU A 281 9.59 -0.80 16.78
CA GLU A 281 8.37 -0.41 17.51
C GLU A 281 7.31 0.17 16.59
N LYS A 282 7.70 0.73 15.44
CA LYS A 282 6.77 1.31 14.46
C LYS A 282 6.92 0.65 13.11
N MET A 283 5.84 0.07 12.60
CA MET A 283 5.81 -0.58 11.28
C MET A 283 4.40 -0.67 10.72
N ASN A 284 4.30 -1.01 9.45
CA ASN A 284 3.09 -1.50 8.82
C ASN A 284 3.31 -2.93 8.36
N LEU A 285 2.36 -3.81 8.65
CA LEU A 285 2.34 -5.17 8.12
C LEU A 285 1.17 -5.28 7.14
N TYR A 286 1.46 -5.69 5.90
CA TYR A 286 0.49 -5.87 4.83
C TYR A 286 0.45 -7.34 4.46
N TYR A 287 -0.76 -7.85 4.23
CA TYR A 287 -1.02 -9.23 3.87
C TYR A 287 -1.97 -9.23 2.67
N LEU A 288 -1.55 -9.89 1.59
CA LEU A 288 -2.29 -9.96 0.34
C LEU A 288 -2.88 -11.35 0.14
N ILE A 289 -4.12 -11.37 -0.35
CA ILE A 289 -4.99 -12.53 -0.52
C ILE A 289 -5.69 -12.45 -1.87
#